data_AF-A0A9D1YHE0-F1
#
_entry.id   AF-A0A9D1YHE0-F1
#
_cell.length_a   1.000
_cell.length_b   1.000
_cell.length_c   1.000
_cell.angle_alpha   90.00
_cell.angle_beta   90.00
_cell.angle_gamma   90.00
#
_symmetry.space_group_name_H-M   'P 1'
#
loop_
_entity.id
_entity.type
_entity.pdbx_description
1 polymer ?
#
loop_
_entity_poly.entity_id
_entity_poly.type
_entity_poly.pdbx_seq_one_letter_code
_entity_poly.pdbx_strand_id
1 'polypeptide(L)'
;MIVYLWFFFLFSFLGWCAEVAFAAVRQKKFVNRGFLNGPLCPIYGFGVVLLDFLLRPFGRSFAVLLVGSLVLGSALEWLAGFLLEKLFGQKWWDYSDQPHNLGGYVCLSFSVVWAVAGAVLVRFVLPLVYRLVAPIPHTVSLVALGILGALTLADFVVTVAQIVGLNRKLKYLEYVSGKLRQGSEQLGRDVAAGAEAVHGKRKKWEKDWQKQAARLKKKYEKGLEKDWFLRRLLKVFPDLTSLKHNAELEELRQNLDLLRRRSSQALQRRNEAALAAYESTVPQGEEKPFAFGLCYSKLFAIFVIGNVVGCVLETLYALAVPPHQLEMRVGLVLGPFIPVYGLGAVAITLCLYKMYNQKDVLIFLASMFIGGAFEYLCSFLQQAVFGTVSWEYSDSALNIGGRTNLMYAFFWGILGLVWVKDLYPFFSRQIQRIPKKTGRGLTVFLSLFMAADILLSAGAVYRESQRINGVPATNAVQEFFDTYFPDEFLDLIYPHMQYVGKPELPEPQAPPPLPQE
;
A
#
# COMPACT_ATOMS: atom_id res chain seq x y z
N MET A 1 15.28 -14.38 -31.70
CA MET A 1 14.19 -15.09 -30.98
C MET A 1 14.15 -14.76 -29.50
N ILE A 2 15.23 -15.03 -28.72
CA ILE A 2 15.26 -14.75 -27.27
C ILE A 2 15.00 -13.28 -26.91
N VAL A 3 15.56 -12.34 -27.68
CA VAL A 3 15.31 -10.90 -27.48
C VAL A 3 13.84 -10.54 -27.61
N TYR A 4 13.09 -11.19 -28.51
CA TYR A 4 11.65 -10.95 -28.65
C TYR A 4 10.84 -11.47 -27.47
N LEU A 5 11.27 -12.57 -26.83
CA LEU A 5 10.66 -13.06 -25.60
C LEU A 5 10.90 -12.09 -24.43
N TRP A 6 12.11 -11.53 -24.34
CA TRP A 6 12.40 -10.46 -23.38
C TRP A 6 11.55 -9.22 -23.64
N PHE A 7 11.41 -8.78 -24.89
CA PHE A 7 10.51 -7.68 -25.24
C PHE A 7 9.07 -7.99 -24.83
N PHE A 8 8.57 -9.19 -25.13
CA PHE A 8 7.24 -9.61 -24.70
C PHE A 8 7.04 -9.44 -23.19
N PHE A 9 7.90 -10.03 -22.35
CA PHE A 9 7.72 -9.97 -20.90
C PHE A 9 7.93 -8.57 -20.32
N LEU A 10 8.97 -7.86 -20.76
CA LEU A 10 9.26 -6.51 -20.28
C LEU A 10 8.12 -5.55 -20.62
N PHE A 11 7.63 -5.56 -21.86
CA PHE A 11 6.55 -4.65 -22.26
C PHE A 11 5.17 -5.10 -21.78
N SER A 12 4.95 -6.39 -21.53
CA SER A 12 3.76 -6.85 -20.78
C SER A 12 3.75 -6.36 -19.33
N PHE A 13 4.90 -6.33 -18.67
CA PHE A 13 5.03 -5.80 -17.31
C PHE A 13 4.92 -4.28 -17.28
N LEU A 14 5.61 -3.57 -18.19
CA LEU A 14 5.53 -2.11 -18.29
C LEU A 14 4.11 -1.63 -18.66
N GLY A 15 3.44 -2.34 -19.57
CA GLY A 15 2.03 -2.08 -19.89
C GLY A 15 1.13 -2.27 -18.67
N TRP A 16 1.37 -3.30 -17.86
CA TRP A 16 0.68 -3.48 -16.58
C TRP A 16 0.94 -2.32 -15.61
N CYS A 17 2.19 -1.88 -15.46
CA CYS A 17 2.54 -0.72 -14.63
C CYS A 17 1.81 0.55 -15.08
N ALA A 18 1.76 0.80 -16.39
CA ALA A 18 1.07 1.95 -16.97
C ALA A 18 -0.44 1.92 -16.66
N GLU A 19 -1.09 0.77 -16.82
CA GLU A 19 -2.51 0.58 -16.52
C GLU A 19 -2.83 0.78 -15.03
N VAL A 20 -1.99 0.22 -14.16
CA VAL A 20 -2.11 0.37 -12.71
C VAL A 20 -1.91 1.84 -12.31
N ALA A 21 -0.92 2.53 -12.87
CA ALA A 21 -0.68 3.94 -12.61
C ALA A 21 -1.84 4.81 -13.10
N PHE A 22 -2.34 4.57 -14.32
CA PHE A 22 -3.50 5.25 -14.87
C PHE A 22 -4.75 5.04 -14.00
N ALA A 23 -5.00 3.81 -13.56
CA ALA A 23 -6.09 3.50 -12.64
C ALA A 23 -5.90 4.16 -11.27
N ALA A 24 -4.68 4.19 -10.74
CA ALA A 24 -4.37 4.83 -9.47
C ALA A 24 -4.63 6.34 -9.52
N VAL A 25 -4.25 7.01 -10.61
CA VAL A 25 -4.50 8.45 -10.81
C VAL A 25 -6.00 8.72 -10.98
N ARG A 26 -6.68 7.98 -11.87
CA ARG A 26 -8.09 8.24 -12.21
C ARG A 26 -9.06 7.81 -11.11
N GLN A 27 -8.80 6.69 -10.43
CA GLN A 27 -9.70 6.10 -9.42
C GLN A 27 -9.21 6.29 -7.97
N LYS A 28 -8.05 6.92 -7.76
CA LYS A 28 -7.41 7.11 -6.44
C LYS A 28 -7.21 5.81 -5.66
N LYS A 29 -7.11 4.67 -6.35
CA LYS A 29 -7.01 3.34 -5.77
C LYS A 29 -6.09 2.45 -6.59
N PHE A 30 -5.25 1.69 -5.91
CA PHE A 30 -4.47 0.63 -6.54
C PHE A 30 -5.41 -0.52 -6.96
N VAL A 31 -5.35 -0.89 -8.24
CA VAL A 31 -6.11 -1.99 -8.83
C VAL A 31 -5.20 -2.71 -9.82
N ASN A 32 -5.01 -4.02 -9.64
CA ASN A 32 -4.33 -4.84 -10.63
C ASN A 32 -5.21 -4.96 -11.90
N ARG A 33 -4.90 -4.15 -12.92
CA ARG A 33 -5.72 -3.97 -14.14
C ARG A 33 -5.57 -5.04 -15.22
N GLY A 34 -4.60 -5.95 -15.10
CA GLY A 34 -4.33 -6.96 -16.12
C GLY A 34 -5.46 -8.00 -16.26
N PHE A 35 -5.54 -8.63 -17.43
CA PHE A 35 -6.41 -9.80 -17.64
C PHE A 35 -5.98 -10.97 -16.74
N LEU A 36 -4.68 -11.26 -16.73
CA LEU A 36 -4.02 -12.27 -15.89
C LEU A 36 -4.04 -11.89 -14.40
N ASN A 37 -3.90 -12.84 -13.47
CA ASN A 37 -3.83 -12.53 -12.03
C ASN A 37 -2.48 -11.90 -11.64
N GLY A 38 -1.42 -12.23 -12.36
CA GLY A 38 -0.07 -11.69 -12.21
C GLY A 38 0.09 -10.29 -12.81
N PRO A 39 1.26 -9.67 -12.61
CA PRO A 39 1.54 -8.29 -13.04
C PRO A 39 1.92 -8.21 -14.53
N LEU A 40 1.15 -8.85 -15.41
CA LEU A 40 1.43 -8.91 -16.85
C LEU A 40 0.17 -8.61 -17.65
N CYS A 41 0.33 -7.75 -18.65
CA CYS A 41 -0.68 -7.49 -19.68
C CYS A 41 -0.14 -8.00 -21.03
N PRO A 42 -0.48 -9.24 -21.46
CA PRO A 42 0.06 -9.86 -22.67
C PRO A 42 -0.14 -9.04 -23.96
N ILE A 43 -1.25 -8.30 -24.07
CA ILE A 43 -1.56 -7.49 -25.26
C ILE A 43 -0.47 -6.46 -25.58
N TYR A 44 0.13 -5.83 -24.56
CA TYR A 44 1.22 -4.88 -24.74
C TYR A 44 2.48 -5.60 -25.23
N GLY A 45 2.83 -6.75 -24.64
CA GLY A 45 3.97 -7.56 -25.09
C GLY A 45 3.83 -8.01 -26.54
N PHE A 46 2.67 -8.55 -26.92
CA PHE A 46 2.38 -8.92 -28.31
C PHE A 46 2.41 -7.71 -29.24
N GLY A 47 1.82 -6.59 -28.83
CA GLY A 47 1.83 -5.35 -29.60
C GLY A 47 3.24 -4.85 -29.88
N VAL A 48 4.10 -4.81 -28.88
CA VAL A 48 5.48 -4.36 -29.07
C VAL A 48 6.29 -5.30 -29.96
N VAL A 49 6.17 -6.61 -29.75
CA VAL A 49 6.85 -7.59 -30.62
C VAL A 49 6.37 -7.48 -32.06
N LEU A 50 5.06 -7.32 -32.29
CA LEU A 50 4.48 -7.16 -33.61
C LEU A 50 4.93 -5.85 -34.29
N LEU A 51 4.92 -4.74 -33.54
CA LEU A 51 5.40 -3.44 -34.01
C LEU A 51 6.87 -3.48 -34.40
N ASP A 52 7.74 -4.04 -33.56
CA ASP A 52 9.17 -4.18 -33.90
C ASP A 52 9.35 -5.07 -35.14
N PHE A 53 8.73 -6.25 -35.12
CA PHE A 53 8.92 -7.23 -36.19
C PHE A 53 8.50 -6.68 -37.57
N LEU A 54 7.40 -5.91 -37.64
CA LEU A 54 6.89 -5.38 -38.90
C LEU A 54 7.42 -3.99 -39.27
N LEU A 55 7.65 -3.11 -38.29
CA LEU A 55 7.96 -1.69 -38.57
C LEU A 55 9.45 -1.36 -38.45
N ARG A 56 10.28 -2.22 -37.84
CA ARG A 56 11.73 -1.98 -37.71
C ARG A 56 12.44 -1.67 -39.04
N PRO A 57 12.13 -2.31 -40.18
CA PRO A 57 12.75 -1.96 -41.46
C PRO A 57 12.47 -0.51 -41.90
N PHE A 58 11.33 0.06 -41.46
CA PHE A 58 10.86 1.39 -41.82
C PHE A 58 11.22 2.46 -40.77
N GLY A 59 12.06 2.13 -39.79
CA GLY A 59 12.39 2.97 -38.64
C GLY A 59 12.98 4.36 -38.94
N ARG A 60 13.31 4.67 -40.20
CA ARG A 60 13.78 6.00 -40.63
C ARG A 60 12.65 7.00 -40.88
N SER A 61 11.49 6.53 -41.33
CA SER A 61 10.36 7.41 -41.66
C SER A 61 9.37 7.45 -40.50
N PHE A 62 9.34 8.57 -39.79
CA PHE A 62 8.42 8.76 -38.66
C PHE A 62 6.95 8.67 -39.09
N ALA A 63 6.62 9.15 -40.29
CA ALA A 63 5.26 9.07 -40.84
C ALA A 63 4.80 7.62 -41.05
N VAL A 64 5.68 6.75 -41.58
CA VAL A 64 5.38 5.32 -41.75
C VAL A 64 5.21 4.64 -40.39
N LEU A 65 6.03 5.01 -39.40
CA LEU A 65 5.89 4.50 -38.04
C LEU A 65 4.56 4.91 -37.40
N LEU A 66 4.11 6.15 -37.60
CA LEU A 66 2.81 6.62 -37.07
C LEU A 66 1.66 5.84 -37.68
N VAL A 67 1.58 5.79 -39.01
CA VAL A 67 0.48 5.10 -39.72
C VAL A 67 0.52 3.60 -39.44
N GLY A 68 1.70 2.98 -39.49
CA GLY A 68 1.88 1.56 -39.18
C GLY A 68 1.48 1.23 -37.75
N SER A 69 1.87 2.05 -36.78
CA SER A 69 1.52 1.83 -35.37
C SER A 69 0.04 2.04 -35.11
N LEU A 70 -0.60 3.00 -35.78
CA LEU A 70 -2.04 3.20 -35.74
C LEU A 70 -2.76 1.94 -36.22
N VAL A 71 -2.44 1.46 -37.42
CA VAL A 71 -3.11 0.31 -38.03
C VAL A 71 -2.87 -0.96 -37.22
N LEU A 72 -1.61 -1.25 -36.84
CA LEU A 72 -1.28 -2.46 -36.10
C LEU A 72 -1.84 -2.45 -34.68
N GLY A 73 -1.78 -1.31 -33.98
CA GLY A 73 -2.35 -1.14 -32.65
C GLY A 73 -3.86 -1.34 -32.65
N SER A 74 -4.55 -0.65 -33.55
CA SER A 74 -6.01 -0.79 -33.74
C SER A 74 -6.40 -2.21 -34.15
N ALA A 75 -5.66 -2.85 -35.06
CA ALA A 75 -5.96 -4.21 -35.48
C ALA A 75 -5.79 -5.22 -34.32
N LEU A 76 -4.73 -5.07 -33.52
CA LEU A 76 -4.49 -5.93 -32.36
C LEU A 76 -5.56 -5.74 -31.30
N GLU A 77 -5.93 -4.50 -30.99
CA GLU A 77 -6.98 -4.17 -30.02
C GLU A 77 -8.34 -4.71 -30.47
N TRP A 78 -8.68 -4.52 -31.75
CA TRP A 78 -9.91 -5.08 -32.33
C TRP A 78 -9.91 -6.61 -32.26
N LEU A 79 -8.82 -7.25 -32.67
CA LEU A 79 -8.71 -8.72 -32.65
C LEU A 79 -8.77 -9.26 -31.23
N ALA A 80 -8.09 -8.63 -30.27
CA ALA A 80 -8.14 -9.02 -28.88
C ALA A 80 -9.56 -8.90 -28.32
N GLY A 81 -10.25 -7.78 -28.55
CA GLY A 81 -11.63 -7.57 -28.13
C GLY A 81 -12.59 -8.60 -28.75
N PHE A 82 -12.46 -8.83 -30.06
CA PHE A 82 -13.26 -9.81 -30.79
C PHE A 82 -13.03 -11.24 -30.28
N LEU A 83 -11.77 -11.67 -30.09
CA LEU A 83 -11.44 -12.99 -29.57
C LEU A 83 -11.98 -13.19 -28.14
N LEU A 84 -11.80 -12.20 -27.26
CA LEU A 84 -12.33 -12.26 -25.90
C LEU A 84 -13.86 -12.39 -25.90
N GLU A 85 -14.55 -11.65 -26.77
CA GLU A 85 -16.00 -11.74 -26.91
C GLU A 85 -16.43 -13.13 -27.40
N LYS A 86 -15.82 -13.67 -28.45
CA LYS A 86 -16.20 -14.97 -29.01
C LYS A 86 -15.85 -16.15 -28.09
N LEU A 87 -14.71 -16.09 -27.41
CA LEU A 87 -14.26 -17.17 -26.53
C LEU A 87 -15.03 -17.18 -25.20
N PHE A 88 -15.31 -16.02 -24.63
CA PHE A 88 -15.88 -15.92 -23.28
C PHE A 88 -17.34 -15.45 -23.25
N GLY A 89 -17.91 -15.02 -24.38
CA GLY A 89 -19.28 -14.47 -24.43
C GLY A 89 -19.44 -13.19 -23.62
N GLN A 90 -18.35 -12.44 -23.45
CA GLN A 90 -18.26 -11.25 -22.62
C GLN A 90 -17.50 -10.16 -23.34
N LYS A 91 -18.00 -8.93 -23.30
CA LYS A 91 -17.32 -7.76 -23.83
C LYS A 91 -16.66 -7.01 -22.67
N TRP A 92 -15.33 -6.87 -22.72
CA TRP A 92 -14.51 -6.44 -21.58
C TRP A 92 -14.33 -4.91 -21.53
N TRP A 93 -14.41 -4.27 -22.69
CA TRP A 93 -14.45 -2.82 -22.86
C TRP A 93 -15.41 -2.49 -24.00
N ASP A 94 -16.02 -1.31 -23.95
CA ASP A 94 -16.94 -0.86 -24.97
C ASP A 94 -16.73 0.61 -25.33
N TYR A 95 -16.34 0.86 -26.58
CA TYR A 95 -16.19 2.19 -27.15
C TYR A 95 -17.39 2.60 -28.02
N SER A 96 -18.54 1.95 -27.91
CA SER A 96 -19.73 2.29 -28.71
C SER A 96 -20.18 3.73 -28.55
N ASP A 97 -19.96 4.32 -27.37
CA ASP A 97 -20.28 5.74 -27.08
C ASP A 97 -19.21 6.73 -27.58
N GLN A 98 -18.11 6.24 -28.16
CA GLN A 98 -17.03 7.08 -28.68
C GLN A 98 -17.22 7.35 -30.19
N PRO A 99 -16.87 8.56 -30.66
CA PRO A 99 -16.95 8.87 -32.09
C PRO A 99 -15.98 8.00 -32.89
N HIS A 100 -16.39 7.63 -34.11
CA HIS A 100 -15.60 6.81 -35.03
C HIS A 100 -15.13 5.47 -34.42
N ASN A 101 -16.00 4.80 -33.67
CA ASN A 101 -15.73 3.45 -33.16
C ASN A 101 -16.02 2.37 -34.22
N LEU A 102 -15.31 1.24 -34.11
CA LEU A 102 -15.49 0.06 -34.96
C LEU A 102 -15.94 -1.12 -34.10
N GLY A 103 -17.23 -1.47 -34.19
CA GLY A 103 -17.83 -2.56 -33.41
C GLY A 103 -17.78 -2.35 -31.89
N GLY A 104 -17.50 -1.11 -31.45
CA GLY A 104 -17.20 -0.79 -30.05
C GLY A 104 -15.91 -1.40 -29.49
N TYR A 105 -15.04 -2.02 -30.31
CA TYR A 105 -13.77 -2.60 -29.84
C TYR A 105 -12.60 -1.62 -29.91
N VAL A 106 -12.63 -0.69 -30.87
CA VAL A 106 -11.59 0.31 -31.11
C VAL A 106 -12.25 1.64 -31.43
N CYS A 107 -11.63 2.75 -31.03
CA CYS A 107 -12.01 4.08 -31.50
C CYS A 107 -10.81 4.89 -32.01
N LEU A 108 -11.09 5.92 -32.81
CA LEU A 108 -10.05 6.74 -33.43
C LEU A 108 -9.16 7.45 -32.39
N SER A 109 -9.74 7.96 -31.31
CA SER A 109 -8.99 8.68 -30.27
C SER A 109 -7.88 7.83 -29.65
N PHE A 110 -8.15 6.57 -29.29
CA PHE A 110 -7.13 5.65 -28.79
C PHE A 110 -6.18 5.18 -29.90
N SER A 111 -6.68 5.00 -31.12
CA SER A 111 -5.86 4.66 -32.28
C SER A 111 -4.76 5.70 -32.55
N VAL A 112 -5.05 6.99 -32.36
CA VAL A 112 -4.05 8.07 -32.46
C VAL A 112 -3.02 7.98 -31.33
N VAL A 113 -3.41 7.62 -30.11
CA VAL A 113 -2.47 7.38 -29.00
C VAL A 113 -1.53 6.23 -29.36
N TRP A 114 -2.04 5.13 -29.91
CA TRP A 114 -1.21 4.02 -30.39
C TRP A 114 -0.27 4.42 -31.51
N ALA A 115 -0.71 5.29 -32.41
CA ALA A 115 0.13 5.83 -33.49
C ALA A 115 1.39 6.49 -32.96
N VAL A 116 1.23 7.46 -32.06
CA VAL A 116 2.34 8.24 -31.49
C VAL A 116 3.18 7.36 -30.56
N ALA A 117 2.55 6.61 -29.65
CA ALA A 117 3.24 5.77 -28.70
C ALA A 117 4.07 4.68 -29.40
N GLY A 118 3.50 3.99 -30.39
CA GLY A 118 4.20 2.97 -31.17
C GLY A 118 5.36 3.54 -31.99
N ALA A 119 5.18 4.72 -32.60
CA ALA A 119 6.25 5.35 -33.37
C ALA A 119 7.44 5.76 -32.47
N VAL A 120 7.16 6.37 -31.31
CA VAL A 120 8.19 6.71 -30.31
C VAL A 120 8.87 5.44 -29.78
N LEU A 121 8.07 4.42 -29.49
CA LEU A 121 8.55 3.15 -28.97
C LEU A 121 9.56 2.49 -29.93
N VAL A 122 9.18 2.31 -31.20
CA VAL A 122 10.03 1.67 -32.21
C VAL A 122 11.27 2.51 -32.51
N ARG A 123 11.12 3.84 -32.60
CA ARG A 123 12.23 4.73 -32.99
C ARG A 123 13.28 4.91 -31.90
N PHE A 124 12.86 5.02 -30.64
CA PHE A 124 13.72 5.47 -29.54
C PHE A 124 13.84 4.44 -28.41
N VAL A 125 12.73 3.84 -27.99
CA VAL A 125 12.70 2.98 -26.79
C VAL A 125 13.28 1.59 -27.09
N LEU A 126 12.87 0.95 -28.18
CA LEU A 126 13.35 -0.39 -28.52
C LEU A 126 14.86 -0.48 -28.75
N PRO A 127 15.51 0.47 -29.45
CA PRO A 127 16.97 0.47 -29.55
C PRO A 127 17.67 0.55 -28.20
N LEU A 128 17.11 1.29 -27.23
CA LEU A 128 17.65 1.39 -25.88
C LEU A 128 17.47 0.07 -25.12
N VAL A 129 16.26 -0.50 -25.12
CA VAL A 129 15.96 -1.78 -24.45
C VAL A 129 16.77 -2.92 -25.06
N TYR A 130 16.98 -2.92 -26.38
CA TYR A 130 17.85 -3.89 -27.06
C TYR A 130 19.27 -3.86 -26.49
N ARG A 131 19.85 -2.67 -26.27
CA ARG A 131 21.21 -2.54 -25.69
C ARG A 131 21.29 -3.06 -24.25
N LEU A 132 20.19 -3.02 -23.50
CA LEU A 132 20.13 -3.54 -22.13
C LEU A 132 19.95 -5.06 -22.09
N VAL A 133 19.20 -5.62 -23.04
CA VAL A 133 18.86 -7.05 -23.07
C VAL A 133 19.90 -7.88 -23.82
N ALA A 134 20.52 -7.34 -24.88
CA ALA A 134 21.47 -8.07 -25.71
C ALA A 134 22.70 -8.64 -24.96
N PRO A 135 23.25 -7.98 -23.92
CA PRO A 135 24.38 -8.50 -23.16
C PRO A 135 24.04 -9.67 -22.22
N ILE A 136 22.75 -9.98 -22.00
CA ILE A 136 22.35 -11.00 -21.02
C ILE A 136 22.82 -12.38 -21.51
N PRO A 137 23.55 -13.17 -20.70
CA PRO A 137 24.01 -14.49 -21.09
C PRO A 137 22.87 -15.42 -21.51
N HIS A 138 23.12 -16.25 -22.53
CA HIS A 138 22.10 -17.12 -23.14
C HIS A 138 21.47 -18.09 -22.14
N THR A 139 22.28 -18.73 -21.29
CA THR A 139 21.81 -19.67 -20.26
C THR A 139 20.89 -19.01 -19.24
N VAL A 140 21.27 -17.81 -18.78
CA VAL A 140 20.45 -17.01 -17.85
C VAL A 140 19.12 -16.64 -18.50
N SER A 141 19.16 -16.19 -19.75
CA SER A 141 17.95 -15.86 -20.50
C SER A 141 17.02 -17.06 -20.65
N LEU A 142 17.53 -18.25 -21.00
CA LEU A 142 16.70 -19.44 -21.14
C LEU A 142 16.03 -19.85 -19.83
N VAL A 143 16.78 -19.88 -18.73
CA VAL A 143 16.23 -20.25 -17.41
C VAL A 143 15.19 -19.23 -16.97
N ALA A 144 15.52 -17.93 -17.02
CA ALA A 144 14.61 -16.87 -16.59
C ALA A 144 13.32 -16.83 -17.43
N LEU A 145 13.44 -16.86 -18.76
CA LEU A 145 12.28 -16.86 -19.67
C LEU A 145 11.47 -18.16 -19.57
N GLY A 146 12.12 -19.30 -19.30
CA GLY A 146 11.44 -20.57 -19.04
C GLY A 146 10.56 -20.50 -17.79
N ILE A 147 11.09 -19.95 -16.68
CA ILE A 147 10.35 -19.73 -15.44
C ILE A 147 9.20 -18.74 -15.67
N LEU A 148 9.47 -17.58 -16.28
CA LEU A 148 8.44 -16.57 -16.58
C LEU A 148 7.34 -17.12 -17.49
N GLY A 149 7.71 -17.91 -18.49
CA GLY A 149 6.80 -18.61 -19.38
C GLY A 149 5.90 -19.60 -18.64
N ALA A 150 6.49 -20.45 -17.80
CA ALA A 150 5.74 -21.43 -17.00
C ALA A 150 4.75 -20.74 -16.05
N LEU A 151 5.18 -19.69 -15.35
CA LEU A 151 4.32 -18.91 -14.44
C LEU A 151 3.17 -18.23 -15.20
N THR A 152 3.46 -17.62 -16.35
CA THR A 152 2.45 -16.94 -17.17
C THR A 152 1.45 -17.92 -17.75
N LEU A 153 1.90 -19.11 -18.16
CA LEU A 153 1.02 -20.18 -18.64
C LEU A 153 0.11 -20.69 -17.53
N ALA A 154 0.66 -20.96 -16.33
CA ALA A 154 -0.13 -21.39 -15.18
C ALA A 154 -1.20 -20.36 -14.82
N ASP A 155 -0.83 -19.07 -14.78
CA ASP A 155 -1.77 -17.98 -14.51
C ASP A 155 -2.83 -17.83 -15.61
N PHE A 156 -2.44 -17.97 -16.88
CA PHE A 156 -3.39 -17.97 -17.99
C PHE A 156 -4.41 -19.10 -17.86
N VAL A 157 -3.98 -20.33 -17.56
CA VAL A 157 -4.87 -21.48 -17.35
C VAL A 157 -5.84 -21.23 -16.20
N VAL A 158 -5.34 -20.74 -15.06
CA VAL A 158 -6.18 -20.39 -13.89
C VAL A 158 -7.18 -19.29 -14.25
N THR A 159 -6.73 -18.23 -14.91
CA THR A 159 -7.57 -17.09 -15.32
C THR A 159 -8.69 -17.55 -16.27
N VAL A 160 -8.36 -18.35 -17.29
CA VAL A 160 -9.34 -18.91 -18.24
C VAL A 160 -10.34 -19.81 -17.52
N ALA A 161 -9.90 -20.71 -16.64
CA ALA A 161 -10.78 -21.58 -15.86
C ALA A 161 -11.77 -20.77 -14.99
N GLN A 162 -11.30 -19.67 -14.40
CA GLN A 162 -12.13 -18.77 -13.58
C GLN A 162 -13.18 -18.02 -14.42
N ILE A 163 -12.82 -17.51 -15.61
CA ILE A 163 -13.74 -16.82 -16.52
C ILE A 163 -14.79 -17.78 -17.08
N VAL A 164 -14.39 -18.98 -17.50
CA VAL A 164 -15.34 -20.01 -17.95
C VAL A 164 -16.29 -20.41 -16.81
N GLY A 165 -15.76 -20.49 -15.58
CA GLY A 165 -16.56 -20.69 -14.37
C GLY A 165 -17.57 -19.58 -14.11
N LEU A 166 -17.26 -18.32 -14.47
CA LEU A 166 -18.18 -17.19 -14.33
C LEU A 166 -19.44 -17.37 -15.16
N ASN A 167 -19.34 -17.83 -16.42
CA ASN A 167 -20.52 -18.08 -17.25
C ASN A 167 -21.44 -19.12 -16.62
N ARG A 168 -20.89 -20.17 -15.99
CA ARG A 168 -21.69 -21.17 -15.26
C ARG A 168 -22.39 -20.56 -14.04
N LYS A 169 -21.69 -19.67 -13.31
CA LYS A 169 -22.24 -18.96 -12.15
C LYS A 169 -23.39 -18.05 -12.54
N LEU A 170 -23.23 -17.28 -13.62
CA LEU A 170 -24.28 -16.39 -14.14
C LEU A 170 -25.48 -17.18 -14.65
N LYS A 171 -25.26 -18.27 -15.39
CA LYS A 171 -26.34 -19.16 -15.85
C LYS A 171 -27.14 -19.76 -14.68
N TYR A 172 -26.46 -20.12 -13.59
CA TYR A 172 -27.13 -20.63 -12.40
C TYR A 172 -27.98 -19.53 -11.72
N LEU A 173 -27.47 -18.30 -11.64
CA LEU A 173 -28.25 -17.17 -11.13
C LEU A 173 -29.50 -16.91 -11.98
N GLU A 174 -29.37 -16.92 -13.31
CA GLU A 174 -30.50 -16.77 -14.23
C GLU A 174 -31.52 -17.89 -14.01
N TYR A 175 -31.07 -19.15 -13.94
CA TYR A 175 -31.95 -20.30 -13.69
C TYR A 175 -32.75 -20.16 -12.39
N VAL A 176 -32.10 -19.76 -11.29
CA VAL A 176 -32.76 -19.56 -10.01
C VAL A 176 -33.71 -18.35 -10.05
N SER A 177 -33.30 -17.26 -10.72
CA SER A 177 -34.11 -16.05 -10.90
C SER A 177 -35.36 -16.33 -11.75
N GLY A 178 -35.21 -17.03 -12.87
CA GLY A 178 -36.31 -17.44 -13.74
C GLY A 178 -37.31 -18.36 -13.04
N LYS A 179 -36.83 -19.35 -12.28
CA LYS A 179 -37.69 -20.22 -11.45
C LYS A 179 -38.48 -19.43 -10.40
N LEU A 180 -37.85 -18.43 -9.77
CA LEU A 180 -38.52 -17.54 -8.83
C LEU A 180 -39.61 -16.71 -9.51
N ARG A 181 -39.32 -16.16 -10.70
CA ARG A 181 -40.27 -15.34 -11.45
C ARG A 181 -41.49 -16.15 -11.90
N GLN A 182 -41.26 -17.34 -12.47
CA GLN A 182 -42.34 -18.26 -12.85
C GLN A 182 -43.23 -18.63 -11.65
N GLY A 183 -42.62 -18.96 -10.51
CA GLY A 183 -43.37 -19.24 -9.29
C GLY A 183 -44.19 -18.05 -8.81
N SER A 184 -43.67 -16.82 -8.94
CA SER A 184 -44.39 -15.60 -8.57
C SER A 184 -45.56 -15.30 -9.51
N GLU A 185 -45.36 -15.45 -10.82
CA GLU A 185 -46.41 -15.24 -11.83
C GLU A 185 -47.54 -16.28 -11.70
N GLN A 186 -47.18 -17.53 -11.40
CA GLN A 186 -48.16 -18.59 -11.12
C GLN A 186 -48.97 -18.28 -9.84
N LEU A 187 -48.30 -17.88 -8.77
CA LEU A 187 -48.96 -17.47 -7.53
C LEU A 187 -49.91 -16.28 -7.76
N GLY A 188 -49.50 -15.29 -8.57
CA GLY A 188 -50.33 -14.14 -8.92
C GLY A 188 -51.61 -14.53 -9.67
N ARG A 189 -51.50 -15.44 -10.64
CA ARG A 189 -52.65 -15.98 -11.39
C ARG A 189 -53.59 -16.78 -10.50
N ASP A 190 -53.05 -17.64 -9.64
CA ASP A 190 -53.85 -18.48 -8.73
C ASP A 190 -54.56 -17.66 -7.66
N VAL A 191 -54.00 -16.52 -7.25
CA VAL A 191 -54.66 -15.56 -6.36
C VAL A 191 -55.78 -14.81 -7.09
N ALA A 192 -55.57 -14.41 -8.35
CA ALA A 192 -56.57 -13.70 -9.15
C ALA A 192 -57.75 -14.59 -9.59
N ALA A 193 -57.50 -15.88 -9.84
CA ALA A 193 -58.50 -16.83 -10.33
C ALA A 193 -59.47 -17.36 -9.25
N GLY A 194 -59.29 -17.01 -7.98
CA GLY A 194 -60.26 -17.32 -6.92
C GLY A 194 -60.59 -18.81 -6.76
N ALA A 195 -59.70 -19.73 -7.14
CA ALA A 195 -59.97 -21.16 -7.00
C ALA A 195 -59.78 -21.57 -5.51
N GLU A 196 -60.74 -22.29 -4.94
CA GLU A 196 -60.81 -22.48 -3.47
C GLU A 196 -60.65 -23.92 -2.97
N ALA A 197 -60.79 -24.97 -3.78
CA ALA A 197 -60.94 -26.34 -3.21
C ALA A 197 -59.64 -27.16 -3.04
N VAL A 198 -58.52 -26.79 -3.68
CA VAL A 198 -57.20 -27.50 -3.57
C VAL A 198 -56.06 -26.55 -3.12
N HIS A 199 -56.41 -25.30 -2.80
CA HIS A 199 -55.47 -24.18 -2.72
C HIS A 199 -54.61 -24.12 -1.45
N GLY A 200 -55.08 -24.54 -0.28
CA GLY A 200 -54.33 -24.33 0.97
C GLY A 200 -52.97 -25.03 1.01
N LYS A 201 -52.92 -26.32 0.63
CA LYS A 201 -51.66 -27.11 0.59
C LYS A 201 -50.76 -26.70 -0.58
N ARG A 202 -51.33 -26.45 -1.77
CA ARG A 202 -50.57 -26.05 -2.96
C ARG A 202 -49.95 -24.66 -2.82
N LYS A 203 -50.73 -23.68 -2.34
CA LYS A 203 -50.28 -22.30 -2.07
C LYS A 203 -49.22 -22.25 -0.96
N LYS A 204 -49.34 -23.11 0.06
CA LYS A 204 -48.30 -23.28 1.10
C LYS A 204 -47.02 -23.88 0.52
N TRP A 205 -47.13 -24.94 -0.28
CA TRP A 205 -45.99 -25.57 -0.95
C TRP A 205 -45.27 -24.61 -1.90
N GLU A 206 -46.00 -23.84 -2.71
CA GLU A 206 -45.43 -22.84 -3.62
C GLU A 206 -44.74 -21.70 -2.85
N LYS A 207 -45.35 -21.23 -1.75
CA LYS A 207 -44.75 -20.19 -0.89
C LYS A 207 -43.50 -20.69 -0.18
N ASP A 208 -43.49 -21.93 0.28
CA ASP A 208 -42.32 -22.56 0.91
C ASP A 208 -41.22 -22.83 -0.13
N TRP A 209 -41.58 -23.23 -1.34
CA TRP A 209 -40.66 -23.38 -2.47
C TRP A 209 -40.04 -22.04 -2.89
N GLN A 210 -40.84 -20.98 -3.02
CA GLN A 210 -40.33 -19.62 -3.30
C GLN A 210 -39.37 -19.17 -2.20
N LYS A 211 -39.70 -19.41 -0.93
CA LYS A 211 -38.77 -19.11 0.19
C LYS A 211 -37.48 -19.92 0.07
N GLN A 212 -37.54 -21.19 -0.29
CA GLN A 212 -36.35 -22.03 -0.47
C GLN A 212 -35.50 -21.55 -1.65
N ALA A 213 -36.11 -21.26 -2.80
CA ALA A 213 -35.42 -20.73 -3.97
C ALA A 213 -34.79 -19.35 -3.68
N ALA A 214 -35.48 -18.46 -2.97
CA ALA A 214 -34.94 -17.16 -2.56
C ALA A 214 -33.79 -17.31 -1.55
N ARG A 215 -33.92 -18.24 -0.60
CA ARG A 215 -32.83 -18.60 0.32
C ARG A 215 -31.62 -19.15 -0.44
N LEU A 216 -31.85 -19.99 -1.45
CA LEU A 216 -30.80 -20.57 -2.26
C LEU A 216 -30.11 -19.52 -3.13
N LYS A 217 -30.87 -18.62 -3.78
CA LYS A 217 -30.34 -17.43 -4.49
C LYS A 217 -29.43 -16.63 -3.57
N LYS A 218 -29.94 -16.23 -2.40
CA LYS A 218 -29.20 -15.44 -1.42
C LYS A 218 -27.96 -16.15 -0.88
N LYS A 219 -28.01 -17.48 -0.69
CA LYS A 219 -26.86 -18.28 -0.28
C LYS A 219 -25.80 -18.30 -1.37
N TYR A 220 -26.21 -18.42 -2.63
CA TYR A 220 -25.32 -18.42 -3.78
C TYR A 220 -24.69 -17.06 -4.02
N GLU A 221 -25.49 -15.98 -3.99
CA GLU A 221 -25.02 -14.59 -4.03
C GLU A 221 -23.99 -14.33 -2.93
N LYS A 222 -24.25 -14.72 -1.68
CA LYS A 222 -23.24 -14.62 -0.59
C LYS A 222 -21.96 -15.41 -0.86
N GLY A 223 -22.04 -16.51 -1.60
CA GLY A 223 -20.87 -17.27 -2.04
C GLY A 223 -20.07 -16.51 -3.09
N LEU A 224 -20.75 -15.97 -4.09
CA LEU A 224 -20.16 -15.12 -5.14
C LEU A 224 -19.60 -13.82 -4.58
N GLU A 225 -20.27 -13.25 -3.58
CA GLU A 225 -19.77 -12.11 -2.85
C GLU A 225 -18.42 -12.43 -2.22
N LYS A 226 -18.16 -13.64 -1.72
CA LYS A 226 -16.85 -13.99 -1.13
C LYS A 226 -15.78 -14.31 -2.17
N ASP A 227 -16.15 -14.49 -3.42
CA ASP A 227 -15.23 -14.83 -4.50
C ASP A 227 -14.34 -13.63 -4.82
N TRP A 228 -13.06 -13.76 -4.45
CA TRP A 228 -12.05 -12.74 -4.69
C TRP A 228 -11.86 -12.44 -6.18
N PHE A 229 -11.88 -13.46 -7.04
CA PHE A 229 -11.64 -13.29 -8.48
C PHE A 229 -12.75 -12.46 -9.11
N LEU A 230 -14.01 -12.77 -8.79
CA LEU A 230 -15.16 -12.02 -9.28
C LEU A 230 -15.14 -10.56 -8.83
N ARG A 231 -14.83 -10.30 -7.54
CA ARG A 231 -14.67 -8.94 -7.02
C ARG A 231 -13.56 -8.17 -7.74
N ARG A 232 -12.44 -8.84 -8.02
CA ARG A 232 -11.33 -8.28 -8.79
C ARG A 232 -11.79 -7.95 -10.20
N LEU A 233 -12.36 -8.93 -10.91
CA LEU A 233 -12.80 -8.79 -12.31
C LEU A 233 -13.74 -7.59 -12.49
N LEU A 234 -14.80 -7.50 -11.70
CA LEU A 234 -15.78 -6.40 -11.77
C LEU A 234 -15.20 -5.04 -11.35
N LYS A 235 -14.15 -5.03 -10.52
CA LYS A 235 -13.43 -3.81 -10.16
C LYS A 235 -12.49 -3.36 -11.29
N VAL A 236 -11.88 -4.31 -11.99
CA VAL A 236 -10.89 -4.07 -13.04
C VAL A 236 -11.55 -3.67 -14.36
N PHE A 237 -12.61 -4.39 -14.73
CA PHE A 237 -13.38 -4.21 -15.96
C PHE A 237 -14.78 -3.71 -15.59
N PRO A 238 -14.93 -2.40 -15.29
CA PRO A 238 -16.22 -1.82 -14.93
C PRO A 238 -17.23 -1.91 -16.08
N ASP A 239 -16.74 -1.87 -17.33
CA ASP A 239 -17.57 -1.95 -18.54
C ASP A 239 -17.80 -3.39 -19.01
N LEU A 240 -17.41 -4.39 -18.21
CA LEU A 240 -17.64 -5.80 -18.51
C LEU A 240 -19.14 -6.06 -18.67
N THR A 241 -19.53 -6.61 -19.81
CA THR A 241 -20.91 -7.04 -20.08
C THR A 241 -20.93 -8.49 -20.52
N SER A 242 -21.99 -9.21 -20.16
CA SER A 242 -22.22 -10.59 -20.62
C SER A 242 -23.21 -10.59 -21.77
N LEU A 243 -22.90 -11.30 -22.86
CA LEU A 243 -23.82 -11.40 -24.00
C LEU A 243 -25.11 -12.15 -23.67
N LYS A 244 -25.06 -13.10 -22.72
CA LYS A 244 -26.19 -13.98 -22.39
C LYS A 244 -26.86 -13.64 -21.06
N HIS A 245 -26.08 -13.25 -20.06
CA HIS A 245 -26.54 -13.13 -18.68
C HIS A 245 -26.21 -11.74 -18.09
N ASN A 246 -26.44 -10.68 -18.88
CA ASN A 246 -26.06 -9.31 -18.48
C ASN A 246 -26.87 -8.80 -17.29
N ALA A 247 -28.16 -9.16 -17.23
CA ALA A 247 -29.03 -8.75 -16.14
C ALA A 247 -28.55 -9.29 -14.79
N GLU A 248 -28.15 -10.57 -14.75
CA GLU A 248 -27.59 -11.22 -13.56
C GLU A 248 -26.22 -10.63 -13.18
N LEU A 249 -25.39 -10.33 -14.18
CA LEU A 249 -24.09 -9.70 -13.97
C LEU A 249 -24.24 -8.30 -13.34
N GLU A 250 -25.21 -7.52 -13.82
CA GLU A 250 -25.48 -6.17 -13.30
C GLU A 250 -26.12 -6.19 -11.91
N GLU A 251 -27.06 -7.12 -11.64
CA GLU A 251 -27.61 -7.32 -10.29
C GLU A 251 -26.49 -7.67 -9.29
N LEU A 252 -25.58 -8.57 -9.68
CA LEU A 252 -24.42 -8.95 -8.88
C LEU A 252 -23.46 -7.77 -8.65
N ARG A 253 -23.19 -6.97 -9.68
CA ARG A 253 -22.36 -5.75 -9.58
C ARG A 253 -22.95 -4.77 -8.57
N GLN A 254 -24.25 -4.48 -8.66
CA GLN A 254 -24.96 -3.60 -7.72
C GLN A 254 -24.88 -4.11 -6.29
N ASN A 255 -25.08 -5.40 -6.06
CA ASN A 255 -24.98 -6.01 -4.73
C ASN A 255 -23.58 -5.87 -4.14
N LEU A 256 -22.54 -6.10 -4.94
CA LEU A 256 -21.14 -5.91 -4.52
C LEU A 256 -20.82 -4.46 -4.19
N ASP A 257 -21.33 -3.50 -4.96
CA ASP A 257 -21.13 -2.08 -4.70
C ASP A 257 -21.86 -1.61 -3.45
N LEU A 258 -23.07 -2.12 -3.18
CA LEU A 258 -23.79 -1.87 -1.92
C LEU A 258 -22.99 -2.37 -0.71
N LEU A 259 -22.41 -3.57 -0.78
CA LEU A 259 -21.57 -4.10 0.29
C LEU A 259 -20.31 -3.27 0.49
N ARG A 260 -19.67 -2.87 -0.60
CA ARG A 260 -18.50 -1.99 -0.56
C ARG A 260 -18.83 -0.66 0.10
N ARG A 261 -19.98 -0.05 -0.24
CA ARG A 261 -20.47 1.20 0.38
C ARG A 261 -20.74 1.00 1.87
N ARG A 262 -21.44 -0.07 2.26
CA ARG A 262 -21.71 -0.40 3.68
C ARG A 262 -20.41 -0.59 4.47
N SER A 263 -19.45 -1.32 3.91
CA SER A 263 -18.13 -1.51 4.55
C SER A 263 -17.36 -0.19 4.70
N SER A 264 -17.36 0.65 3.66
CA SER A 264 -16.73 1.98 3.70
C SER A 264 -17.38 2.90 4.73
N GLN A 265 -18.71 2.94 4.78
CA GLN A 265 -19.46 3.73 5.76
C GLN A 265 -19.23 3.23 7.19
N ALA A 266 -19.19 1.90 7.40
CA ALA A 266 -18.85 1.33 8.69
C ALA A 266 -17.42 1.73 9.12
N LEU A 267 -16.45 1.72 8.20
CA LEU A 267 -15.09 2.19 8.48
C LEU A 267 -15.06 3.69 8.82
N GLN A 268 -15.79 4.53 8.07
CA GLN A 268 -15.88 5.96 8.35
C GLN A 268 -16.48 6.24 9.73
N ARG A 269 -17.63 5.65 10.04
CA ARG A 269 -18.26 5.77 11.38
C ARG A 269 -17.34 5.33 12.50
N ARG A 270 -16.57 4.26 12.29
CA ARG A 270 -15.58 3.78 13.27
C ARG A 270 -14.43 4.78 13.46
N ASN A 271 -13.92 5.37 12.38
CA ASN A 271 -12.88 6.38 12.43
C ASN A 271 -13.38 7.68 13.11
N GLU A 272 -14.60 8.11 12.80
CA GLU A 272 -15.25 9.25 13.44
C GLU A 272 -15.45 9.01 14.94
N ALA A 273 -15.92 7.83 15.34
CA ALA A 273 -16.07 7.46 16.74
C ALA A 273 -14.72 7.40 17.47
N ALA A 274 -13.62 7.02 16.80
CA ALA A 274 -12.29 7.08 17.39
C ALA A 274 -11.84 8.55 17.59
N LEU A 275 -12.06 9.40 16.58
CA LEU A 275 -11.75 10.83 16.65
C LEU A 275 -12.49 11.55 17.78
N ALA A 276 -13.76 11.21 18.00
CA ALA A 276 -14.58 11.76 19.08
C ALA A 276 -13.99 11.48 20.49
N ALA A 277 -13.14 10.47 20.66
CA ALA A 277 -12.47 10.21 21.93
C ALA A 277 -11.34 11.21 22.22
N TYR A 278 -10.70 11.73 21.17
CA TYR A 278 -9.49 12.56 21.25
C TYR A 278 -9.76 14.06 21.13
N GLU A 279 -10.83 14.43 20.43
CA GLU A 279 -11.15 15.83 20.11
C GLU A 279 -12.36 16.30 20.92
N SER A 280 -12.37 17.58 21.32
CA SER A 280 -13.57 18.18 21.89
C SER A 280 -14.66 18.30 20.83
N THR A 281 -15.92 18.04 21.20
CA THR A 281 -17.07 18.30 20.32
C THR A 281 -17.22 19.81 20.11
N VAL A 282 -16.96 20.29 18.89
CA VAL A 282 -17.11 21.71 18.52
C VAL A 282 -18.42 21.86 17.73
N PRO A 283 -19.37 22.70 18.17
CA PRO A 283 -20.58 23.02 17.41
C PRO A 283 -20.25 23.60 16.04
N GLN A 284 -21.13 23.36 15.07
CA GLN A 284 -20.93 23.80 13.69
C GLN A 284 -20.98 25.34 13.63
N GLY A 285 -19.84 25.98 13.31
CA GLY A 285 -19.72 27.44 13.21
C GLY A 285 -18.87 28.09 14.31
N GLU A 286 -18.46 27.34 15.34
CA GLU A 286 -17.55 27.83 16.38
C GLU A 286 -16.07 27.67 16.00
N GLU A 287 -15.24 28.53 16.58
CA GLU A 287 -13.79 28.44 16.37
C GLU A 287 -13.21 27.18 17.04
N LYS A 288 -12.48 26.38 16.26
CA LYS A 288 -11.78 25.19 16.75
C LYS A 288 -10.75 25.56 17.85
N PRO A 289 -10.59 24.73 18.89
CA PRO A 289 -9.61 24.96 19.96
C PRO A 289 -8.16 24.88 19.45
N PHE A 290 -7.21 25.27 20.31
CA PHE A 290 -5.79 25.11 20.00
C PHE A 290 -5.46 23.65 19.71
N ALA A 291 -4.60 23.41 18.72
CA ALA A 291 -4.14 22.08 18.34
C ALA A 291 -5.26 21.07 17.98
N PHE A 292 -6.40 21.51 17.45
CA PHE A 292 -7.50 20.63 17.03
C PHE A 292 -7.09 19.68 15.89
N GLY A 293 -7.45 18.40 16.02
CA GLY A 293 -7.08 17.35 15.06
C GLY A 293 -5.57 17.04 15.05
N LEU A 294 -5.16 16.21 14.09
CA LEU A 294 -3.73 15.94 13.83
C LEU A 294 -3.11 17.14 13.11
N CYS A 295 -2.52 18.04 13.87
CA CYS A 295 -1.81 19.21 13.38
C CYS A 295 -0.40 19.29 13.98
N TYR A 296 0.47 20.11 13.39
CA TYR A 296 1.85 20.27 13.85
C TYR A 296 1.92 20.56 15.35
N SER A 297 1.16 21.54 15.86
CA SER A 297 1.17 21.89 17.28
C SER A 297 0.79 20.74 18.21
N LYS A 298 -0.17 19.88 17.81
CA LYS A 298 -0.55 18.70 18.61
C LYS A 298 0.57 17.66 18.61
N LEU A 299 1.10 17.33 17.43
CA LEU A 299 2.15 16.33 17.28
C LEU A 299 3.45 16.78 17.96
N PHE A 300 3.80 18.05 17.84
CA PHE A 300 4.97 18.62 18.49
C PHE A 300 4.81 18.65 20.03
N ALA A 301 3.64 19.01 20.54
CA ALA A 301 3.37 18.90 21.98
C ALA A 301 3.47 17.45 22.47
N ILE A 302 2.95 16.48 21.72
CA ILE A 302 3.10 15.05 22.02
C ILE A 302 4.56 14.63 22.00
N PHE A 303 5.33 15.09 21.02
CA PHE A 303 6.77 14.86 20.95
C PHE A 303 7.46 15.37 22.22
N VAL A 304 7.25 16.63 22.60
CA VAL A 304 7.87 17.21 23.81
C VAL A 304 7.43 16.48 25.08
N ILE A 305 6.14 16.18 25.24
CA ILE A 305 5.63 15.41 26.38
C ILE A 305 6.27 14.01 26.41
N GLY A 306 6.34 13.34 25.26
CA GLY A 306 6.95 12.02 25.15
C GLY A 306 8.44 12.01 25.48
N ASN A 307 9.18 13.07 25.14
CA ASN A 307 10.59 13.22 25.54
C ASN A 307 10.74 13.24 27.07
N VAL A 308 9.94 14.08 27.75
CA VAL A 308 10.01 14.25 29.21
C VAL A 308 9.50 13.01 29.94
N VAL A 309 8.38 12.44 29.48
CA VAL A 309 7.84 11.19 30.04
C VAL A 309 8.84 10.04 29.85
N GLY A 310 9.48 9.96 28.68
CA GLY A 310 10.56 9.00 28.41
C GLY A 310 11.72 9.16 29.39
N CYS A 311 12.16 10.39 29.64
CA CYS A 311 13.20 10.66 30.65
C CYS A 311 12.79 10.18 32.04
N VAL A 312 11.56 10.46 32.48
CA VAL A 312 11.05 9.98 33.77
C VAL A 312 11.02 8.45 33.81
N LEU A 313 10.57 7.79 32.74
CA LEU A 313 10.53 6.33 32.66
C LEU A 313 11.92 5.70 32.73
N GLU A 314 12.90 6.26 32.00
CA GLU A 314 14.30 5.80 32.05
C GLU A 314 14.93 5.99 33.44
N THR A 315 14.67 7.12 34.09
CA THR A 315 15.16 7.36 35.45
C THR A 315 14.53 6.38 36.45
N LEU A 316 13.21 6.12 36.34
CA LEU A 316 12.54 5.12 37.18
C LEU A 316 13.05 3.71 36.89
N TYR A 317 13.34 3.39 35.64
CA TYR A 317 13.89 2.10 35.23
C TYR A 317 15.31 1.89 35.80
N ALA A 318 16.18 2.91 35.69
CA ALA A 318 17.53 2.89 36.25
C ALA A 318 17.54 2.71 37.78
N LEU A 319 16.55 3.27 38.47
CA LEU A 319 16.34 3.07 39.91
C LEU A 319 15.80 1.67 40.24
N ALA A 320 14.90 1.13 39.41
CA ALA A 320 14.24 -0.14 39.67
C ALA A 320 15.09 -1.37 39.32
N VAL A 321 16.00 -1.25 38.35
CA VAL A 321 16.85 -2.35 37.88
C VAL A 321 18.25 -2.22 38.48
N PRO A 322 18.89 -3.33 38.92
CA PRO A 322 20.28 -3.29 39.39
C PRO A 322 21.20 -2.61 38.36
N PRO A 323 22.09 -1.69 38.75
CA PRO A 323 22.62 -1.47 40.10
C PRO A 323 21.87 -0.47 40.99
N HIS A 324 20.66 -0.03 40.62
CA HIS A 324 19.84 0.94 41.40
C HIS A 324 20.50 2.32 41.58
N GLN A 325 21.21 2.81 40.56
CA GLN A 325 21.90 4.08 40.59
C GLN A 325 21.15 5.14 39.78
N LEU A 326 21.24 6.40 40.22
CA LEU A 326 20.75 7.54 39.47
C LEU A 326 21.70 7.82 38.31
N GLU A 327 21.31 7.34 37.13
CA GLU A 327 22.00 7.66 35.88
C GLU A 327 21.24 8.75 35.12
N MET A 328 21.98 9.76 34.64
CA MET A 328 21.43 10.78 33.74
C MET A 328 21.28 10.18 32.34
N ARG A 329 20.13 9.54 32.10
CA ARG A 329 19.80 8.94 30.80
C ARG A 329 18.98 9.90 29.98
N VAL A 330 19.65 10.85 29.33
CA VAL A 330 19.00 11.80 28.41
C VAL A 330 19.50 11.59 26.98
N GLY A 331 18.71 12.00 26.00
CA GLY A 331 19.07 11.89 24.59
C GLY A 331 19.67 13.17 24.01
N LEU A 332 19.51 14.31 24.70
CA LEU A 332 20.03 15.61 24.28
C LEU A 332 20.85 16.26 25.40
N VAL A 333 21.77 17.15 25.03
CA VAL A 333 22.70 17.79 25.96
C VAL A 333 22.04 18.91 26.77
N LEU A 334 20.95 19.52 26.30
CA LEU A 334 20.22 20.58 27.03
C LEU A 334 18.85 20.14 27.54
N GLY A 335 18.84 19.47 28.70
CA GLY A 335 17.62 19.19 29.47
C GLY A 335 17.15 17.73 29.39
N PRO A 336 16.02 17.40 30.05
CA PRO A 336 15.56 16.03 30.23
C PRO A 336 14.79 15.51 29.01
N PHE A 337 15.42 15.53 27.83
CA PHE A 337 14.78 15.17 26.58
C PHE A 337 15.35 13.89 25.99
N ILE A 338 14.47 12.90 25.74
CA ILE A 338 14.81 11.68 25.01
C ILE A 338 14.01 11.62 23.69
N PRO A 339 14.63 12.01 22.55
CA PRO A 339 13.93 12.11 21.27
C PRO A 339 13.32 10.79 20.80
N VAL A 340 13.91 9.65 21.14
CA VAL A 340 13.40 8.32 20.78
C VAL A 340 11.99 8.10 21.34
N TYR A 341 11.74 8.41 22.62
CA TYR A 341 10.40 8.30 23.22
C TYR A 341 9.42 9.32 22.63
N GLY A 342 9.87 10.55 22.39
CA GLY A 342 9.04 11.58 21.75
C GLY A 342 8.61 11.20 20.34
N LEU A 343 9.55 10.75 19.51
CA LEU A 343 9.30 10.29 18.14
C LEU A 343 8.46 9.01 18.13
N GLY A 344 8.70 8.08 19.08
CA GLY A 344 7.90 6.87 19.24
C GLY A 344 6.44 7.17 19.58
N ALA A 345 6.19 8.10 20.50
CA ALA A 345 4.84 8.57 20.83
C ALA A 345 4.13 9.20 19.62
N VAL A 346 4.85 9.99 18.82
CA VAL A 346 4.33 10.54 17.55
C VAL A 346 4.04 9.45 16.53
N ALA A 347 4.95 8.48 16.35
CA ALA A 347 4.80 7.38 15.41
C ALA A 347 3.59 6.50 15.75
N ILE A 348 3.45 6.10 17.02
CA ILE A 348 2.28 5.36 17.52
C ILE A 348 1.01 6.18 17.31
N THR A 349 1.02 7.48 17.61
CA THR A 349 -0.15 8.35 17.40
C THR A 349 -0.53 8.40 15.92
N LEU A 350 0.41 8.68 15.02
CA LEU A 350 0.13 8.78 13.58
C LEU A 350 -0.37 7.47 12.98
N CYS A 351 0.20 6.34 13.38
CA CYS A 351 -0.16 5.03 12.86
C CYS A 351 -1.45 4.48 13.47
N LEU A 352 -1.70 4.74 14.77
CA LEU A 352 -2.75 4.06 15.55
C LEU A 352 -3.89 4.97 16.02
N TYR A 353 -3.89 6.29 15.75
CA TYR A 353 -4.98 7.16 16.20
C TYR A 353 -6.37 6.72 15.71
N LYS A 354 -6.50 6.01 14.58
CA LYS A 354 -7.80 5.49 14.12
C LYS A 354 -8.24 4.21 14.82
N MET A 355 -7.37 3.62 15.64
CA MET A 355 -7.56 2.30 16.21
C MET A 355 -8.16 2.30 17.63
N TYR A 356 -8.53 3.47 18.18
CA TYR A 356 -9.15 3.59 19.51
C TYR A 356 -10.22 2.54 19.83
N ASN A 357 -11.19 2.36 18.91
CA ASN A 357 -12.33 1.46 19.06
C ASN A 357 -12.07 0.05 18.49
N GLN A 358 -10.81 -0.32 18.25
CA GLN A 358 -10.45 -1.67 17.85
C GLN A 358 -10.29 -2.57 19.08
N LYS A 359 -10.22 -3.88 18.82
CA LYS A 359 -9.90 -4.87 19.85
C LYS A 359 -8.52 -4.59 20.43
N ASP A 360 -8.38 -4.73 21.74
CA ASP A 360 -7.14 -4.41 22.45
C ASP A 360 -5.97 -5.25 21.95
N VAL A 361 -6.21 -6.54 21.64
CA VAL A 361 -5.21 -7.42 21.00
C VAL A 361 -4.70 -6.88 19.66
N LEU A 362 -5.55 -6.24 18.85
CA LEU A 362 -5.12 -5.68 17.56
C LEU A 362 -4.24 -4.44 17.77
N ILE A 363 -4.60 -3.59 18.74
CA ILE A 363 -3.83 -2.39 19.08
C ILE A 363 -2.47 -2.82 19.66
N PHE A 364 -2.46 -3.81 20.54
CA PHE A 364 -1.27 -4.41 21.12
C PHE A 364 -0.32 -4.94 20.04
N LEU A 365 -0.80 -5.82 19.14
CA LEU A 365 0.03 -6.41 18.08
C LEU A 365 0.53 -5.36 17.08
N ALA A 366 -0.32 -4.38 16.74
CA ALA A 366 0.09 -3.30 15.84
C ALA A 366 1.16 -2.41 16.50
N SER A 367 1.00 -2.09 17.79
CA SER A 367 1.96 -1.31 18.57
C SER A 367 3.28 -2.04 18.73
N MET A 368 3.24 -3.34 18.99
CA MET A 368 4.42 -4.21 19.08
C MET A 368 5.22 -4.19 17.77
N PHE A 369 4.55 -4.31 16.63
CA PHE A 369 5.21 -4.25 15.32
C PHE A 369 5.77 -2.86 15.01
N ILE A 370 4.98 -1.80 15.22
CA ILE A 370 5.39 -0.42 14.93
C ILE A 370 6.53 0.01 15.85
N GLY A 371 6.45 -0.30 17.14
CA GLY A 371 7.48 0.03 18.13
C GLY A 371 8.78 -0.70 17.86
N GLY A 372 8.75 -2.02 17.62
CA GLY A 372 9.95 -2.78 17.25
C GLY A 372 10.59 -2.30 15.94
N ALA A 373 9.78 -1.97 14.93
CA ALA A 373 10.29 -1.39 13.67
C ALA A 373 10.89 0.02 13.88
N PHE A 374 10.27 0.83 14.73
CA PHE A 374 10.73 2.17 15.08
C PHE A 374 12.06 2.12 15.85
N GLU A 375 12.17 1.24 16.85
CA GLU A 375 13.39 1.00 17.62
C GLU A 375 14.54 0.56 16.72
N TYR A 376 14.30 -0.42 15.84
CA TYR A 376 15.28 -0.85 14.85
C TYR A 376 15.75 0.31 13.97
N LEU A 377 14.80 1.11 13.46
CA LEU A 377 15.10 2.25 12.59
C LEU A 377 15.93 3.32 13.30
N CYS A 378 15.61 3.65 14.56
CA CYS A 378 16.38 4.60 15.37
C CYS A 378 17.82 4.14 15.56
N SER A 379 18.02 2.88 15.97
CA SER A 379 19.37 2.31 16.12
C SER A 379 20.15 2.31 14.80
N PHE A 380 19.50 1.93 13.69
CA PHE A 380 20.13 1.93 12.37
C PHE A 380 20.54 3.34 11.92
N LEU A 381 19.65 4.32 12.06
CA LEU A 381 19.94 5.71 11.69
C LEU A 381 21.05 6.31 12.55
N GLN A 382 21.04 6.04 13.86
CA GLN A 382 22.11 6.49 14.75
C GLN A 382 23.47 5.93 14.32
N GLN A 383 23.54 4.64 14.03
CA GLN A 383 24.79 4.03 13.57
C GLN A 383 25.21 4.56 12.19
N ALA A 384 24.28 4.78 11.27
CA ALA A 384 24.59 5.30 9.94
C ALA A 384 25.18 6.73 10.00
N VAL A 385 24.65 7.57 10.90
CA VAL A 385 25.06 8.97 11.01
C VAL A 385 26.30 9.13 11.89
N PHE A 386 26.31 8.50 13.08
CA PHE A 386 27.31 8.72 14.12
C PHE A 386 28.27 7.55 14.32
N GLY A 387 27.97 6.37 13.76
CA GLY A 387 28.73 5.14 14.05
C GLY A 387 28.55 4.62 15.46
N THR A 388 27.55 5.12 16.20
CA THR A 388 27.24 4.70 17.58
C THR A 388 25.87 4.02 17.68
N VAL A 389 25.69 3.24 18.74
CA VAL A 389 24.39 2.68 19.14
C VAL A 389 24.14 2.96 20.62
N SER A 390 22.89 3.30 20.97
CA SER A 390 22.49 3.55 22.37
C SER A 390 21.99 2.29 23.10
N TRP A 391 21.76 1.20 22.38
CA TRP A 391 21.40 -0.10 22.93
C TRP A 391 21.83 -1.21 21.97
N GLU A 392 22.20 -2.36 22.56
CA GLU A 392 22.66 -3.55 21.84
C GLU A 392 22.04 -4.79 22.50
N TYR A 393 21.37 -5.60 21.70
CA TYR A 393 20.54 -6.72 22.14
C TYR A 393 20.97 -8.06 21.52
N SER A 394 22.17 -8.13 20.94
CA SER A 394 22.69 -9.35 20.29
C SER A 394 22.67 -10.59 21.20
N ASP A 395 22.86 -10.41 22.50
CA ASP A 395 22.83 -11.51 23.50
C ASP A 395 21.42 -11.90 23.95
N SER A 396 20.39 -11.17 23.51
CA SER A 396 19.00 -11.43 23.90
C SER A 396 18.30 -12.41 22.95
N ALA A 397 17.39 -13.22 23.49
CA ALA A 397 16.63 -14.18 22.70
C ALA A 397 15.73 -13.47 21.67
N LEU A 398 15.67 -14.02 20.45
CA LEU A 398 14.83 -13.52 19.35
C LEU A 398 15.09 -12.04 19.01
N ASN A 399 16.37 -11.64 19.04
CA ASN A 399 16.80 -10.33 18.56
C ASN A 399 16.85 -10.29 17.02
N ILE A 400 16.71 -9.09 16.46
CA ILE A 400 16.83 -8.82 15.03
C ILE A 400 18.02 -7.89 14.82
N GLY A 401 19.16 -8.48 14.43
CA GLY A 401 20.39 -7.76 14.13
C GLY A 401 20.92 -6.94 15.31
N GLY A 402 20.65 -7.38 16.55
CA GLY A 402 21.08 -6.67 17.76
C GLY A 402 20.30 -5.40 18.11
N ARG A 403 19.39 -4.92 17.25
CA ARG A 403 18.78 -3.58 17.41
C ARG A 403 17.42 -3.55 18.08
N THR A 404 16.70 -4.65 18.02
CA THR A 404 15.39 -4.85 18.66
C THR A 404 15.23 -6.32 19.02
N ASN A 405 14.40 -6.63 20.00
CA ASN A 405 14.08 -8.00 20.37
C ASN A 405 12.59 -8.17 20.70
N LEU A 406 12.18 -9.43 20.86
CA LEU A 406 10.77 -9.76 21.11
C LEU A 406 10.25 -9.16 22.43
N MET A 407 11.08 -9.09 23.48
CA MET A 407 10.70 -8.59 24.80
C MET A 407 10.42 -7.08 24.76
N TYR A 408 11.31 -6.28 24.19
CA TYR A 408 11.09 -4.84 24.03
C TYR A 408 9.95 -4.56 23.06
N ALA A 409 9.82 -5.32 21.97
CA ALA A 409 8.65 -5.24 21.10
C ALA A 409 7.34 -5.52 21.88
N PHE A 410 7.35 -6.48 22.80
CA PHE A 410 6.20 -6.76 23.67
C PHE A 410 5.87 -5.57 24.58
N PHE A 411 6.88 -4.94 25.19
CA PHE A 411 6.69 -3.71 25.98
C PHE A 411 6.14 -2.56 25.14
N TRP A 412 6.61 -2.38 23.90
CA TRP A 412 6.02 -1.46 22.92
C TRP A 412 4.54 -1.79 22.65
N GLY A 413 4.19 -3.08 22.65
CA GLY A 413 2.80 -3.55 22.58
C GLY A 413 1.93 -3.04 23.73
N ILE A 414 2.40 -3.19 24.97
CA ILE A 414 1.69 -2.70 26.17
C ILE A 414 1.62 -1.17 26.15
N LEU A 415 2.76 -0.52 25.93
CA LEU A 415 2.88 0.94 25.95
C LEU A 415 1.98 1.56 24.90
N GLY A 416 1.94 1.03 23.67
CA GLY A 416 1.06 1.54 22.62
C GLY A 416 -0.43 1.29 22.89
N LEU A 417 -0.79 0.17 23.54
CA LEU A 417 -2.17 -0.07 23.98
C LEU A 417 -2.63 0.98 24.99
N VAL A 418 -1.85 1.19 26.06
CA VAL A 418 -2.09 2.20 27.09
C VAL A 418 -2.07 3.61 26.49
N TRP A 419 -1.16 3.85 25.54
CA TRP A 419 -1.08 5.13 24.84
C TRP A 419 -2.35 5.44 24.06
N VAL A 420 -2.82 4.51 23.23
CA VAL A 420 -3.99 4.72 22.37
C VAL A 420 -5.27 4.84 23.19
N LYS A 421 -5.43 4.04 24.26
CA LYS A 421 -6.67 3.96 25.06
C LYS A 421 -6.77 5.03 26.14
N ASP A 422 -5.65 5.39 26.76
CA ASP A 422 -5.65 6.20 27.98
C ASP A 422 -4.82 7.49 27.84
N LEU A 423 -3.53 7.38 27.49
CA LEU A 423 -2.62 8.54 27.53
C LEU A 423 -2.89 9.55 26.42
N TYR A 424 -3.05 9.12 25.17
CA TYR A 424 -3.29 10.02 24.05
C TYR A 424 -4.63 10.79 24.17
N PRO A 425 -5.77 10.16 24.52
CA PRO A 425 -6.99 10.92 24.83
C PRO A 425 -6.79 11.94 25.95
N PHE A 426 -6.08 11.56 27.01
CA PHE A 426 -5.79 12.47 28.12
C PHE A 426 -4.96 13.67 27.66
N PHE A 427 -3.79 13.44 27.07
CA PHE A 427 -2.89 14.50 26.60
C PHE A 427 -3.52 15.34 25.51
N SER A 428 -4.22 14.74 24.54
CA SER A 428 -4.90 15.47 23.46
C SER A 428 -5.90 16.48 24.02
N ARG A 429 -6.66 16.11 25.06
CA ARG A 429 -7.61 17.03 25.73
C ARG A 429 -6.89 18.11 26.53
N GLN A 430 -5.79 17.78 27.23
CA GLN A 430 -5.02 18.79 27.97
C GLN A 430 -4.39 19.81 27.02
N ILE A 431 -3.80 19.37 25.90
CA ILE A 431 -3.20 20.26 24.90
C ILE A 431 -4.26 21.22 24.33
N GLN A 432 -5.47 20.73 24.05
CA GLN A 432 -6.55 21.57 23.50
C GLN A 432 -7.06 22.64 24.48
N ARG A 433 -6.82 22.51 25.78
CA ARG A 433 -7.17 23.51 26.80
C ARG A 433 -6.22 24.72 26.79
N ILE A 434 -5.06 24.63 26.15
CA ILE A 434 -4.08 25.72 26.13
C ILE A 434 -4.64 26.90 25.31
N PRO A 435 -4.58 28.14 25.81
CA PRO A 435 -5.01 29.31 25.05
C PRO A 435 -4.25 29.46 23.73
N LYS A 436 -4.95 29.74 22.62
CA LYS A 436 -4.36 29.73 21.26
C LYS A 436 -3.12 30.61 21.09
N LYS A 437 -3.13 31.82 21.65
CA LYS A 437 -2.00 32.77 21.54
C LYS A 437 -0.77 32.21 22.26
N THR A 438 -0.95 31.80 23.52
CA THR A 438 0.11 31.19 24.34
C THR A 438 0.62 29.89 23.74
N GLY A 439 -0.28 29.00 23.31
CA GLY A 439 0.07 27.72 22.72
C GLY A 439 0.88 27.86 21.44
N ARG A 440 0.53 28.81 20.56
CA ARG A 440 1.32 29.11 19.35
C ARG A 440 2.70 29.65 19.69
N GLY A 441 2.79 30.63 20.59
CA GLY A 441 4.07 31.20 21.02
C GLY A 441 4.99 30.15 21.64
N LEU A 442 4.45 29.34 22.57
CA LEU A 442 5.18 28.26 23.21
C LEU A 442 5.64 27.19 22.20
N THR A 443 4.78 26.82 21.24
CA THR A 443 5.14 25.85 20.20
C THR A 443 6.34 26.35 19.38
N VAL A 444 6.34 27.61 18.96
CA VAL A 444 7.45 28.19 18.18
C VAL A 444 8.73 28.22 19.01
N PHE A 445 8.67 28.76 20.23
CA PHE A 445 9.81 28.83 21.13
C PHE A 445 10.44 27.45 21.37
N LEU A 446 9.63 26.47 21.78
CA LEU A 446 10.09 25.11 22.02
C LEU A 446 10.58 24.43 20.74
N SER A 447 9.97 24.70 19.59
CA SER A 447 10.46 24.14 18.30
C SER A 447 11.88 24.63 18.00
N LEU A 448 12.14 25.93 18.18
CA LEU A 448 13.46 26.52 17.97
C LEU A 448 14.47 25.99 18.99
N PHE A 449 14.07 25.92 20.26
CA PHE A 449 14.91 25.37 21.32
C PHE A 449 15.30 23.91 21.05
N MET A 450 14.32 23.05 20.76
CA MET A 450 14.57 21.63 20.46
C MET A 450 15.43 21.47 19.20
N ALA A 451 15.22 22.28 18.16
CA ALA A 451 16.03 22.23 16.95
C ALA A 451 17.50 22.59 17.25
N ALA A 452 17.73 23.64 18.03
CA ALA A 452 19.08 24.03 18.44
C ALA A 452 19.76 22.94 19.28
N ASP A 453 19.05 22.37 20.26
CA ASP A 453 19.58 21.33 21.14
C ASP A 453 19.85 20.01 20.39
N ILE A 454 18.97 19.61 19.47
CA ILE A 454 19.21 18.46 18.57
C ILE A 454 20.46 18.67 17.71
N LEU A 455 20.63 19.85 17.12
CA LEU A 455 21.81 20.16 16.32
C LEU A 455 23.09 20.17 17.15
N LEU A 456 23.04 20.71 18.36
CA LEU A 456 24.16 20.76 19.29
C LEU A 456 24.55 19.35 19.75
N SER A 457 23.57 18.56 20.17
CA SER A 457 23.76 17.17 20.61
C SER A 457 24.30 16.28 19.48
N ALA A 458 23.73 16.41 18.28
CA ALA A 458 24.21 15.67 17.10
C ALA A 458 25.65 16.07 16.74
N GLY A 459 25.97 17.36 16.79
CA GLY A 459 27.32 17.86 16.55
C GLY A 459 28.33 17.33 17.57
N ALA A 460 27.95 17.27 18.85
CA ALA A 460 28.79 16.75 19.92
C ALA A 460 29.10 15.26 19.74
N VAL A 461 28.08 14.41 19.52
CA VAL A 461 28.27 12.97 19.28
C VAL A 461 29.02 12.71 17.97
N TYR A 462 28.78 13.50 16.93
CA TYR A 462 29.55 13.39 15.70
C TYR A 462 31.03 13.74 15.89
N ARG A 463 31.33 14.77 16.70
CA ARG A 463 32.70 15.17 17.00
C ARG A 463 33.42 14.11 17.84
N GLU A 464 32.76 13.55 18.85
CA GLU A 464 33.25 12.42 19.64
C GLU A 464 33.62 11.24 18.74
N SER A 465 32.75 10.87 17.80
CA SER A 465 33.06 9.84 16.80
C SER A 465 34.34 10.17 16.01
N GLN A 466 34.56 11.43 15.63
CA GLN A 466 35.79 11.86 14.97
C GLN A 466 37.02 11.73 15.89
N ARG A 467 36.89 12.03 17.19
CA ARG A 467 37.98 11.88 18.17
C ARG A 467 38.37 10.42 18.34
N ILE A 468 37.40 9.52 18.46
CA ILE A 468 37.63 8.06 18.54
C ILE A 468 38.38 7.54 17.31
N ASN A 469 38.11 8.10 16.13
CA ASN A 469 38.80 7.75 14.88
C ASN A 469 40.12 8.50 14.67
N GLY A 470 40.63 9.23 15.67
CA GLY A 470 41.90 9.95 15.59
C GLY A 470 41.91 11.16 14.65
N VAL A 471 40.74 11.72 14.31
CA VAL A 471 40.63 12.88 13.43
C VAL A 471 40.77 14.18 14.26
N PRO A 472 41.81 15.00 14.03
CA PRO A 472 42.01 16.25 14.75
C PRO A 472 41.03 17.34 14.29
N ALA A 473 40.80 18.35 15.12
CA ALA A 473 39.99 19.51 14.76
C ALA A 473 40.68 20.34 13.66
N THR A 474 39.88 20.82 12.71
CA THR A 474 40.32 21.58 11.53
C THR A 474 39.65 22.94 11.41
N ASN A 475 38.63 23.21 12.23
CA ASN A 475 37.87 24.45 12.21
C ASN A 475 37.36 24.82 13.62
N ALA A 476 36.98 26.10 13.77
CA ALA A 476 36.52 26.65 15.04
C ALA A 476 35.25 25.96 15.60
N VAL A 477 34.42 25.36 14.74
CA VAL A 477 33.23 24.62 15.20
C VAL A 477 33.63 23.30 15.86
N GLN A 478 34.62 22.59 15.30
CA GLN A 478 35.16 21.37 15.91
C GLN A 478 35.88 21.66 17.22
N GLU A 479 36.66 22.74 17.28
CA GLU A 479 37.32 23.20 18.52
C GLU A 479 36.30 23.60 19.60
N PHE A 480 35.19 24.22 19.20
CA PHE A 480 34.07 24.50 20.10
C PHE A 480 33.51 23.20 20.72
N PHE A 481 33.28 22.17 19.92
CA PHE A 481 32.81 20.87 20.44
C PHE A 481 33.86 20.17 21.31
N ASP A 482 35.15 20.30 21.00
CA ASP A 482 36.22 19.74 21.84
C ASP A 482 36.31 20.43 23.21
N THR A 483 36.04 21.73 23.25
CA THR A 483 36.15 22.52 24.49
C THR A 483 34.92 22.38 25.39
N TYR A 484 33.72 22.45 24.80
CA TYR A 484 32.46 22.50 25.57
C TYR A 484 31.76 21.14 25.70
N PHE A 485 32.09 20.17 24.85
CA PHE A 485 31.52 18.82 24.85
C PHE A 485 32.62 17.74 24.79
N PRO A 486 33.53 17.71 25.79
CA PRO A 486 34.58 16.69 25.87
C PRO A 486 33.98 15.30 26.12
N ASP A 487 34.77 14.25 25.86
CA ASP A 487 34.31 12.85 26.00
C ASP A 487 33.81 12.55 27.42
N GLU A 488 34.48 13.05 28.47
CA GLU A 488 34.03 12.90 29.87
C GLU A 488 32.61 13.43 30.13
N PHE A 489 32.24 14.52 29.45
CA PHE A 489 30.90 15.10 29.55
C PHE A 489 29.87 14.25 28.82
N LEU A 490 30.23 13.70 27.66
CA LEU A 490 29.36 12.84 26.86
C LEU A 490 29.17 11.48 27.51
N ASP A 491 30.20 10.89 28.12
CA ASP A 491 30.12 9.65 28.89
C ASP A 491 29.18 9.78 30.10
N LEU A 492 29.14 10.96 30.74
CA LEU A 492 28.23 11.25 31.84
C LEU A 492 26.75 11.29 31.40
N ILE A 493 26.50 11.83 30.20
CA ILE A 493 25.14 12.05 29.66
C ILE A 493 24.64 10.82 28.88
N TYR A 494 25.55 10.07 28.27
CA TYR A 494 25.28 8.92 27.40
C TYR A 494 26.01 7.65 27.89
N PRO A 495 25.78 7.19 29.14
CA PRO A 495 26.58 6.15 29.79
C PRO A 495 26.55 4.77 29.09
N HIS A 496 25.56 4.53 28.23
CA HIS A 496 25.38 3.25 27.51
C HIS A 496 25.63 3.37 26.00
N MET A 497 26.07 4.53 25.52
CA MET A 497 26.38 4.71 24.11
C MET A 497 27.70 4.03 23.76
N GLN A 498 27.71 3.26 22.66
CA GLN A 498 28.88 2.51 22.22
C GLN A 498 29.22 2.85 20.77
N TYR A 499 30.50 3.03 20.47
CA TYR A 499 30.99 3.16 19.10
C TYR A 499 31.15 1.79 18.46
N VAL A 500 30.44 1.56 17.35
CA VAL A 500 30.38 0.27 16.64
C VAL A 500 30.73 0.40 15.14
N GLY A 501 31.15 1.60 14.71
CA GLY A 501 31.44 1.88 13.31
C GLY A 501 30.19 2.05 12.44
N LYS A 502 30.37 2.49 11.19
CA LYS A 502 29.27 2.65 10.23
C LYS A 502 28.83 1.29 9.68
N PRO A 503 27.54 1.11 9.31
CA PRO A 503 27.09 -0.15 8.77
C PRO A 503 27.78 -0.44 7.43
N GLU A 504 28.33 -1.64 7.27
CA GLU A 504 28.89 -2.13 6.01
C GLU A 504 27.76 -2.23 4.98
N LEU A 505 27.77 -1.34 3.99
CA LEU A 505 26.92 -1.47 2.81
C LEU A 505 27.50 -2.59 1.94
N PRO A 506 26.69 -3.52 1.41
CA PRO A 506 27.20 -4.54 0.49
C PRO A 506 27.89 -3.83 -0.68
N GLU A 507 29.20 -4.02 -0.82
CA GLU A 507 29.96 -3.44 -1.90
C GLU A 507 29.39 -3.92 -3.25
N PRO A 508 29.27 -3.04 -4.26
CA PRO A 508 29.02 -3.49 -5.62
C PRO A 508 30.14 -4.47 -6.00
N GLN A 509 29.80 -5.74 -6.26
CA GLN A 509 30.78 -6.73 -6.69
C GLN A 509 31.60 -6.15 -7.85
N ALA A 510 32.92 -6.06 -7.67
CA ALA A 510 33.81 -5.61 -8.71
C ALA A 510 33.60 -6.50 -9.96
N PRO A 511 33.53 -5.93 -11.17
CA PRO A 511 33.44 -6.72 -12.38
C PRO A 511 34.66 -7.66 -12.45
N PRO A 512 34.46 -8.92 -12.89
CA PRO A 512 35.56 -9.88 -12.98
C PRO A 512 36.69 -9.31 -13.86
N PRO A 513 37.96 -9.57 -13.51
CA PRO A 513 39.09 -9.06 -14.27
C PRO A 513 38.98 -9.51 -15.73
N LEU A 514 39.20 -8.56 -16.64
CA LEU A 514 39.24 -8.85 -18.08
C LEU A 514 40.32 -9.91 -18.33
N PRO A 515 40.05 -10.92 -19.19
CA PRO A 515 41.06 -11.88 -19.57
C PRO A 515 42.27 -11.14 -20.16
N GLN A 516 43.46 -11.45 -19.66
CA GLN A 516 44.71 -10.99 -20.26
C GLN A 516 44.87 -11.71 -21.60
N GLU A 517 44.89 -10.95 -22.69
CA GLU A 517 45.31 -11.42 -24.03
C GLU A 517 46.83 -11.50 -24.13
#